data_AF-A0A4Y1ZG42-F1
#
_entry.id   AF-A0A4Y1ZG42-F1
#
_cell.length_a   1.000
_cell.length_b   1.000
_cell.length_c   1.000
_cell.angle_alpha   90.00
_cell.angle_beta   90.00
_cell.angle_gamma   90.00
#
_symmetry.space_group_name_H-M   'P 1'
#
loop_
_entity.id
_entity.type
_entity.pdbx_description
1 polymer ?
#
loop_
_entity_poly.entity_id
_entity_poly.type
_entity_poly.pdbx_seq_one_letter_code
_entity_poly.pdbx_strand_id
1 'polypeptide(L)'
;MASGGTVLFSWGFLRVTSEGLLQSIFIAIRILVIIVVTTLLTLTTSPIEITDGMESLLNPLKKVKVPVHEFALMMSISLRFIPTLLEETEKIIKAQAARGSDFTSGSLKSRVKAIVPLLVPLFVGAFKRAEDLAMAMEARGYHGDAGRTKLHQLKWDWRDTLLLAVVLLLAVLLIFQEIE
;
A
#
# COMPACT_ATOMS: atom_id res chain seq x y z
N MET A 1 29.94 -12.76 2.74
CA MET A 1 31.07 -12.42 3.63
C MET A 1 30.93 -13.28 4.88
N ALA A 2 31.20 -14.59 4.78
CA ALA A 2 30.88 -15.59 5.80
C ALA A 2 32.04 -16.59 5.94
N SER A 3 33.25 -16.06 6.04
CA SER A 3 34.49 -16.82 6.15
C SER A 3 35.24 -16.54 7.47
N GLY A 4 34.61 -15.85 8.42
CA GLY A 4 35.02 -15.85 9.81
C GLY A 4 34.28 -16.95 10.57
N GLY A 5 34.89 -17.46 11.64
CA GLY A 5 34.28 -18.43 12.54
C GLY A 5 34.73 -19.88 12.36
N THR A 6 34.52 -20.67 13.41
CA THR A 6 34.80 -22.10 13.46
C THR A 6 33.86 -22.88 12.53
N VAL A 7 34.41 -23.81 11.75
CA VAL A 7 33.62 -24.70 10.89
C VAL A 7 32.95 -25.75 11.77
N LEU A 8 31.61 -25.72 11.84
CA LEU A 8 30.81 -26.67 12.63
C LEU A 8 30.50 -27.93 11.84
N PHE A 9 30.22 -27.77 10.54
CA PHE A 9 29.88 -28.85 9.64
C PHE A 9 30.36 -28.52 8.23
N SER A 10 31.07 -29.45 7.60
CA SER A 10 31.50 -29.32 6.20
C SER A 10 31.08 -30.55 5.42
N TRP A 11 30.29 -30.33 4.37
CA TRP A 11 29.89 -31.39 3.45
C TRP A 11 30.12 -30.89 2.01
N GLY A 12 31.16 -31.42 1.36
CA GLY A 12 31.55 -31.01 0.01
C GLY A 12 31.85 -29.51 -0.09
N PHE A 13 31.09 -28.81 -0.95
CA PHE A 13 31.19 -27.36 -1.16
C PHE A 13 30.44 -26.54 -0.09
N LEU A 14 29.63 -27.17 0.74
CA LEU A 14 28.86 -26.51 1.80
C LEU A 14 29.68 -26.52 3.10
N ARG A 15 30.03 -25.34 3.58
CA ARG A 15 30.65 -25.14 4.90
C ARG A 15 29.73 -24.29 5.76
N VAL A 16 29.28 -24.86 6.87
CA VAL A 16 28.49 -24.16 7.88
C VAL A 16 29.47 -23.66 8.94
N THR A 17 29.66 -22.35 8.99
CA THR A 17 30.44 -21.66 10.03
C THR A 17 29.53 -21.22 11.18
N SER A 18 30.07 -21.14 12.39
CA SER A 18 29.35 -20.63 13.57
C SER A 18 28.84 -19.20 13.37
N GLU A 19 29.65 -18.32 12.78
CA GLU A 19 29.23 -16.96 12.39
C GLU A 19 28.13 -16.99 11.32
N GLY A 20 28.24 -17.87 10.32
CA GLY A 20 27.22 -18.02 9.29
C GLY A 20 25.87 -18.48 9.86
N LEU A 21 25.89 -19.37 10.85
CA LEU A 21 24.68 -19.83 11.55
C LEU A 21 24.04 -18.69 12.35
N LEU A 22 24.82 -17.94 13.13
CA LEU A 22 24.34 -16.78 13.89
C LEU A 22 23.75 -15.72 12.95
N GLN A 23 24.47 -15.37 11.88
CA GLN A 23 24.00 -14.40 10.89
C GLN A 23 22.68 -14.85 10.23
N SER A 24 22.56 -16.14 9.91
CA SER A 24 21.34 -16.69 9.32
C SER A 24 20.14 -16.59 10.28
N ILE A 25 20.35 -16.84 11.58
CA ILE A 25 19.32 -16.67 12.61
C ILE A 25 18.90 -15.21 12.71
N PHE A 26 19.84 -14.27 12.73
CA PHE A 26 19.51 -12.83 12.74
C PHE A 26 18.71 -12.39 11.51
N ILE A 27 19.07 -12.88 10.32
CA ILE A 27 18.32 -12.59 9.09
C ILE A 27 16.91 -13.18 9.17
N ALA A 28 16.77 -14.42 9.67
CA ALA A 28 15.46 -15.05 9.83
C ALA A 28 14.55 -14.27 10.78
N ILE A 29 15.08 -13.86 11.94
CA ILE A 29 14.34 -13.02 12.90
C ILE A 29 13.98 -11.67 12.27
N ARG A 30 14.90 -11.03 11.54
CA ARG A 30 14.63 -9.74 10.86
C ARG A 30 13.47 -9.85 9.87
N ILE A 31 13.46 -10.87 9.02
CA ILE A 31 12.38 -11.10 8.06
C ILE A 31 11.06 -11.34 8.80
N LEU A 32 11.07 -12.15 9.87
CA LEU A 32 9.89 -12.40 10.69
C LEU A 32 9.33 -11.12 11.29
N VAL A 33 10.18 -10.25 11.87
CA VAL A 33 9.76 -8.96 12.43
C VAL A 33 9.12 -8.08 11.36
N ILE A 34 9.72 -7.97 10.17
CA ILE A 34 9.16 -7.17 9.07
C ILE A 34 7.76 -7.68 8.68
N ILE A 35 7.59 -9.00 8.54
CA ILE A 35 6.30 -9.62 8.19
C ILE A 35 5.25 -9.33 9.28
N VAL A 36 5.60 -9.52 10.55
CA VAL A 36 4.68 -9.29 11.67
C VAL A 36 4.24 -7.83 11.74
N VAL A 37 5.19 -6.88 11.68
CA VAL A 37 4.88 -5.44 11.73
C VAL A 37 4.01 -5.02 10.54
N THR A 38 4.35 -5.46 9.33
CA THR A 38 3.59 -5.11 8.12
C THR A 38 2.18 -5.70 8.16
N THR A 39 2.03 -6.93 8.65
CA THR A 39 0.73 -7.59 8.79
C THR A 39 -0.13 -6.91 9.84
N LEU A 40 0.44 -6.56 10.99
CA LEU A 40 -0.26 -5.80 12.04
C LEU A 40 -0.76 -4.47 11.50
N LEU A 41 0.08 -3.70 10.80
CA LEU A 41 -0.32 -2.44 10.18
C LEU A 41 -1.48 -2.63 9.18
N THR A 42 -1.37 -3.65 8.31
CA THR A 42 -2.38 -3.95 7.29
C THR A 42 -3.72 -4.39 7.88
N LEU A 43 -3.71 -5.11 9.02
CA LEU A 43 -4.94 -5.61 9.65
C LEU A 43 -5.60 -4.61 10.61
N THR A 44 -4.82 -3.72 11.21
CA THR A 44 -5.33 -2.79 12.24
C THR A 44 -5.68 -1.41 11.71
N THR A 45 -5.16 -1.03 10.54
CA THR A 45 -5.33 0.31 9.97
C THR A 45 -6.00 0.22 8.61
N SER A 46 -7.06 0.99 8.39
CA SER A 46 -7.72 1.02 7.09
C SER A 46 -6.87 1.77 6.04
N PRO A 47 -6.94 1.42 4.74
CA PRO A 47 -6.21 2.14 3.70
C PRO A 47 -6.52 3.63 3.64
N ILE A 48 -7.75 4.03 4.00
CA ILE A 48 -8.18 5.44 4.02
C ILE A 48 -7.48 6.20 5.15
N GLU A 49 -7.37 5.61 6.34
CA GLU A 49 -6.63 6.21 7.46
C GLU A 49 -5.13 6.35 7.15
N ILE A 50 -4.55 5.39 6.42
CA ILE A 50 -3.17 5.51 5.93
C ILE A 50 -3.03 6.74 5.03
N THR A 51 -3.96 6.96 4.10
CA THR A 51 -3.92 8.14 3.22
C THR A 51 -4.11 9.45 3.98
N ASP A 52 -4.97 9.49 5.00
CA ASP A 52 -5.16 10.68 5.83
C ASP A 52 -3.91 10.97 6.68
N GLY A 53 -3.26 9.93 7.20
CA GLY A 53 -1.98 10.01 7.89
C GLY A 53 -0.87 10.53 6.98
N MET A 54 -0.78 10.01 5.76
CA MET A 54 0.16 10.50 4.75
C MET A 54 -0.08 11.97 4.40
N GLU A 55 -1.32 12.42 4.26
CA GLU A 55 -1.64 13.84 4.03
C GLU A 55 -1.11 14.70 5.19
N SER A 56 -1.32 14.25 6.44
CA SER A 56 -0.84 14.95 7.63
C SER A 56 0.69 15.04 7.67
N LEU A 57 1.39 13.95 7.36
CA LEU A 57 2.86 13.89 7.31
C LEU A 57 3.45 14.70 6.16
N LEU A 58 2.74 14.80 5.04
CA LEU A 58 3.19 15.53 3.85
C LEU A 58 2.81 17.01 3.88
N ASN A 59 1.92 17.47 4.78
CA ASN A 59 1.57 18.88 4.96
C ASN A 59 2.76 19.87 4.98
N PRO A 60 3.91 19.61 5.62
CA PRO A 60 5.06 20.53 5.55
C PRO A 60 5.56 20.78 4.11
N LEU A 61 5.39 19.83 3.19
CA LEU A 61 5.76 19.99 1.78
C LEU A 61 4.84 20.97 1.03
N LYS A 62 3.67 21.34 1.58
CA LYS A 62 2.85 22.43 1.03
C LYS A 62 3.63 23.74 0.93
N LYS A 63 4.61 23.97 1.82
CA LYS A 63 5.50 25.15 1.75
C LYS A 63 6.36 25.18 0.48
N VAL A 64 6.63 24.02 -0.11
CA VAL A 64 7.39 23.85 -1.36
C VAL A 64 6.44 23.78 -2.57
N LYS A 65 5.17 24.19 -2.40
CA LYS A 65 4.12 24.19 -3.44
C LYS A 65 3.76 22.79 -3.96
N VAL A 66 3.95 21.75 -3.15
CA VAL A 66 3.48 20.40 -3.47
C VAL A 66 1.95 20.33 -3.20
N PRO A 67 1.13 19.84 -4.15
CA PRO A 67 -0.33 19.76 -4.02
C PRO A 67 -0.77 18.56 -3.16
N VAL A 68 -0.40 18.58 -1.88
CA VAL A 68 -0.61 17.46 -0.94
C VAL A 68 -2.08 17.12 -0.77
N HIS A 69 -2.96 18.12 -0.77
CA HIS A 69 -4.40 17.90 -0.59
C HIS A 69 -5.01 17.18 -1.79
N GLU A 70 -4.65 17.60 -3.00
CA GLU A 70 -5.10 17.01 -4.25
C GLU A 70 -4.63 15.56 -4.35
N PHE A 71 -3.38 15.26 -3.94
CA PHE A 71 -2.91 13.88 -3.85
C PHE A 71 -3.74 13.03 -2.87
N ALA A 72 -4.00 13.54 -1.67
CA ALA A 72 -4.83 12.84 -0.70
C ALA A 72 -6.26 12.60 -1.21
N LEU A 73 -6.86 13.60 -1.87
CA LEU A 73 -8.17 13.48 -2.50
C LEU A 73 -8.19 12.39 -3.59
N MET A 74 -7.22 12.42 -4.51
CA MET A 74 -7.11 11.43 -5.58
C MET A 74 -6.95 10.01 -5.02
N MET A 75 -6.14 9.84 -3.98
CA MET A 75 -5.97 8.55 -3.31
C MET A 75 -7.26 8.09 -2.62
N SER A 76 -7.94 8.98 -1.90
CA SER A 76 -9.21 8.67 -1.22
C SER A 76 -10.31 8.26 -2.20
N ILE A 77 -10.44 8.98 -3.33
CA ILE A 77 -11.38 8.63 -4.41
C ILE A 77 -11.01 7.26 -5.02
N SER A 78 -9.73 7.05 -5.31
CA SER A 78 -9.24 5.80 -5.91
C SER A 78 -9.53 4.60 -5.01
N LEU A 79 -9.16 4.68 -3.72
CA LEU A 79 -9.41 3.62 -2.75
C LEU A 79 -10.90 3.31 -2.60
N ARG A 80 -11.76 4.34 -2.64
CA ARG A 80 -13.22 4.16 -2.59
C ARG A 80 -13.78 3.52 -3.85
N PHE A 81 -13.21 3.80 -5.03
CA PHE A 81 -13.68 3.27 -6.30
C PHE A 81 -13.14 1.88 -6.64
N ILE A 82 -12.05 1.42 -6.03
CA ILE A 82 -11.51 0.06 -6.25
C ILE A 82 -12.60 -1.02 -6.04
N PRO A 83 -13.33 -1.07 -4.90
CA PRO A 83 -14.38 -2.08 -4.70
C PRO A 83 -15.47 -2.01 -5.78
N THR A 84 -15.93 -0.81 -6.12
CA THR A 84 -16.98 -0.62 -7.15
C THR A 84 -16.51 -1.05 -8.54
N LEU A 85 -15.26 -0.78 -8.90
CA LEU A 85 -14.67 -1.19 -10.17
C LEU A 85 -14.50 -2.71 -10.24
N LEU A 86 -14.16 -3.37 -9.12
CA LEU A 86 -14.09 -4.84 -9.05
C LEU A 86 -15.48 -5.46 -9.26
N GLU A 87 -16.51 -4.94 -8.59
CA GLU A 87 -17.89 -5.41 -8.79
C GLU A 87 -18.39 -5.22 -10.24
N GLU A 88 -18.07 -4.08 -10.86
CA GLU A 88 -18.41 -3.84 -12.27
C GLU A 88 -17.64 -4.78 -13.20
N THR A 89 -16.36 -5.01 -12.93
CA THR A 89 -15.53 -5.95 -13.68
C THR A 89 -16.15 -7.34 -13.63
N GLU A 90 -16.57 -7.82 -12.45
CA GLU A 90 -17.25 -9.10 -12.32
C GLU A 90 -18.57 -9.17 -13.09
N LYS A 91 -19.37 -8.10 -13.06
CA LYS A 91 -20.63 -8.01 -13.83
C LYS A 91 -20.36 -8.08 -15.33
N ILE A 92 -19.36 -7.36 -15.84
CA ILE A 92 -18.99 -7.38 -17.25
C ILE A 92 -18.46 -8.77 -17.65
N ILE A 93 -17.61 -9.39 -16.83
CA ILE A 93 -17.11 -10.76 -17.08
C ILE A 93 -18.27 -11.73 -17.22
N LYS A 94 -19.23 -11.73 -16.27
CA LYS A 94 -20.41 -12.61 -16.32
C LYS A 94 -21.28 -12.34 -17.55
N ALA A 95 -21.48 -11.07 -17.92
CA ALA A 95 -22.25 -10.69 -19.11
C ALA A 95 -21.56 -11.14 -20.42
N GLN A 96 -20.23 -11.03 -20.50
CA GLN A 96 -19.48 -11.46 -21.68
C GLN A 96 -19.40 -12.99 -21.77
N ALA A 97 -19.28 -13.70 -20.64
CA ALA A 97 -19.37 -15.15 -20.60
C ALA A 97 -20.73 -15.66 -21.11
N ALA A 98 -21.83 -15.00 -20.72
CA ALA A 98 -23.17 -15.32 -21.25
C ALA A 98 -23.31 -15.05 -22.75
N ARG A 99 -22.49 -14.15 -23.32
CA ARG A 99 -22.41 -13.87 -24.76
C ARG A 99 -21.43 -14.80 -25.50
N GLY A 100 -20.90 -15.83 -24.83
CA GLY A 100 -20.00 -16.82 -25.43
C GLY A 100 -18.54 -16.42 -25.47
N SER A 101 -18.13 -15.37 -24.75
CA SER A 101 -16.72 -15.02 -24.60
C SER A 101 -16.05 -15.96 -23.57
N ASP A 102 -15.10 -16.76 -24.02
CA ASP A 102 -14.26 -17.58 -23.15
C ASP A 102 -12.92 -16.88 -22.89
N PHE A 103 -12.71 -16.49 -21.64
CA PHE A 103 -11.49 -15.82 -21.17
C PHE A 103 -10.39 -16.81 -20.74
N THR A 104 -10.73 -18.08 -20.60
CA THR A 104 -9.89 -19.11 -19.97
C THR A 104 -9.28 -20.08 -20.98
N SER A 105 -9.92 -20.31 -22.13
CA SER A 105 -9.42 -21.25 -23.15
C SER A 105 -8.68 -20.57 -24.31
N GLY A 106 -7.87 -21.37 -25.02
CA GLY A 106 -7.16 -20.97 -26.24
C GLY A 106 -5.73 -20.48 -26.03
N SER A 107 -5.14 -19.97 -27.13
CA SER A 107 -3.77 -19.44 -27.17
C SER A 107 -3.64 -18.09 -26.45
N LEU A 108 -2.42 -17.68 -26.11
CA LEU A 108 -2.16 -16.37 -25.49
C LEU A 108 -2.77 -15.21 -26.30
N LYS A 109 -2.75 -15.32 -27.63
CA LYS A 109 -3.32 -14.32 -28.55
C LYS A 109 -4.85 -14.27 -28.48
N SER A 110 -5.53 -15.41 -28.33
CA SER A 110 -6.99 -15.43 -28.18
C SER A 110 -7.42 -14.88 -26.82
N ARG A 111 -6.66 -15.17 -25.75
CA ARG A 111 -6.91 -14.61 -24.40
C ARG A 111 -6.78 -13.08 -24.38
N VAL A 112 -5.74 -12.52 -25.00
CA VAL A 112 -5.59 -11.05 -25.09
C VAL A 112 -6.74 -10.41 -25.87
N LYS A 113 -7.17 -11.04 -26.98
CA LYS A 113 -8.31 -10.54 -27.76
C LYS A 113 -9.63 -10.61 -26.97
N ALA A 114 -9.79 -11.59 -26.09
CA ALA A 114 -10.94 -11.72 -25.20
C ALA A 114 -10.99 -10.64 -24.11
N ILE A 115 -9.86 -10.03 -23.72
CA ILE A 115 -9.81 -8.95 -22.72
C ILE A 115 -10.34 -7.62 -23.27
N VAL A 116 -10.24 -7.36 -24.57
CA VAL A 116 -10.64 -6.06 -25.16
C VAL A 116 -12.13 -5.72 -24.91
N PRO A 117 -13.09 -6.65 -25.10
CA PRO A 117 -14.50 -6.44 -24.75
C PRO A 117 -14.78 -6.18 -23.26
N LEU A 118 -13.84 -6.49 -22.36
CA LEU A 118 -13.93 -6.17 -20.93
C LEU A 118 -13.44 -4.73 -20.67
N LEU A 119 -12.31 -4.36 -21.28
CA LEU A 119 -11.66 -3.07 -21.05
C LEU A 119 -12.52 -1.90 -21.53
N VAL A 120 -13.08 -1.97 -22.75
CA VAL A 120 -13.81 -0.83 -23.33
C VAL A 120 -15.01 -0.41 -22.46
N PRO A 121 -15.92 -1.31 -22.03
CA PRO A 121 -17.02 -0.92 -21.15
C PRO A 121 -16.56 -0.43 -19.78
N LEU A 122 -15.50 -1.02 -19.22
CA LEU A 122 -14.96 -0.60 -17.93
C LEU A 122 -14.40 0.84 -17.99
N PHE A 123 -13.68 1.19 -19.05
CA PHE A 123 -13.18 2.56 -19.26
C PHE A 123 -14.33 3.56 -19.43
N VAL A 124 -15.32 3.24 -20.26
CA VAL A 124 -16.50 4.11 -20.44
C VAL A 124 -17.24 4.31 -19.12
N GLY A 125 -17.43 3.24 -18.34
CA GLY A 125 -18.04 3.31 -17.00
C GLY A 125 -17.22 4.17 -16.04
N ALA A 126 -15.89 4.02 -16.03
CA ALA A 126 -14.99 4.81 -15.20
C ALA A 126 -15.01 6.31 -15.56
N PHE A 127 -14.97 6.66 -16.86
CA PHE A 127 -15.06 8.05 -17.32
C PHE A 127 -16.39 8.69 -16.93
N LYS A 128 -17.50 7.98 -17.14
CA LYS A 128 -18.82 8.47 -16.75
C LYS A 128 -18.91 8.74 -15.25
N ARG A 129 -18.39 7.83 -14.41
CA ARG A 129 -18.33 8.06 -12.95
C ARG A 129 -17.46 9.24 -12.58
N ALA A 130 -16.35 9.45 -13.27
CA ALA A 130 -15.48 10.59 -13.02
C ALA A 130 -16.20 11.91 -13.34
N GLU A 131 -16.94 11.97 -14.45
CA GLU A 131 -17.75 13.13 -14.84
C GLU A 131 -18.91 13.37 -13.85
N ASP A 132 -19.66 12.32 -13.50
CA ASP A 132 -20.75 12.39 -12.52
C ASP A 132 -20.22 12.85 -11.15
N LEU A 133 -19.06 12.35 -10.72
CA LEU A 133 -18.42 12.75 -9.47
C LEU A 133 -17.96 14.20 -9.51
N ALA A 134 -17.31 14.64 -10.59
CA ALA A 134 -16.84 16.01 -10.74
C ALA A 134 -18.02 16.99 -10.72
N MET A 135 -19.08 16.72 -11.48
CA MET A 135 -20.30 17.53 -11.49
C MET A 135 -20.95 17.58 -10.11
N ALA A 136 -21.03 16.44 -9.41
CA ALA A 136 -21.57 16.40 -8.04
C ALA A 136 -20.70 17.16 -7.03
N MET A 137 -19.38 17.18 -7.22
CA MET A 137 -18.45 17.95 -6.39
C MET A 137 -18.62 19.45 -6.62
N GLU A 138 -18.70 19.90 -7.87
CA GLU A 138 -18.96 21.30 -8.23
C GLU A 138 -20.33 21.77 -7.71
N ALA A 139 -21.38 20.97 -7.88
CA ALA A 139 -22.72 21.27 -7.37
C ALA A 139 -22.78 21.40 -5.84
N ARG A 140 -21.86 20.73 -5.12
CA ARG A 140 -21.69 20.86 -3.66
C ARG A 140 -20.75 22.00 -3.26
N GLY A 141 -20.28 22.80 -4.22
CA GLY A 141 -19.40 23.94 -3.98
C GLY A 141 -17.96 23.55 -3.66
N TYR A 142 -17.46 22.45 -4.21
CA TYR A 142 -16.04 22.11 -4.08
C TYR A 142 -15.17 23.01 -4.98
N HIS A 143 -14.28 23.81 -4.38
CA HIS A 143 -13.41 24.77 -5.08
C HIS A 143 -11.90 24.53 -4.81
N GLY A 144 -11.50 23.34 -4.36
CA GLY A 144 -10.12 23.00 -4.00
C GLY A 144 -9.79 23.13 -2.50
N ASP A 145 -8.49 23.19 -2.16
CA ASP A 145 -7.99 23.16 -0.77
C ASP A 145 -8.19 24.47 0.02
N ALA A 146 -8.31 25.62 -0.68
CA ALA A 146 -8.34 26.93 -0.04
C ALA A 146 -9.58 27.11 0.87
N GLY A 147 -9.34 27.31 2.17
CA GLY A 147 -10.41 27.59 3.15
C GLY A 147 -11.23 26.36 3.57
N ARG A 148 -10.79 25.14 3.26
CA ARG A 148 -11.49 23.90 3.64
C ARG A 148 -11.29 23.51 5.10
N THR A 149 -12.35 23.00 5.72
CA THR A 149 -12.29 22.33 7.03
C THR A 149 -12.30 20.80 6.86
N LYS A 150 -11.56 20.08 7.71
CA LYS A 150 -11.57 18.60 7.73
C LYS A 150 -12.61 18.07 8.73
N LEU A 151 -13.47 17.17 8.26
CA LEU A 151 -14.47 16.48 9.08
C LEU A 151 -13.81 15.39 9.94
N HIS A 152 -13.03 14.49 9.33
CA HIS A 152 -12.19 13.55 10.06
C HIS A 152 -10.83 14.20 10.32
N GLN A 153 -10.51 14.35 11.61
CA GLN A 153 -9.24 14.88 12.07
C GLN A 153 -8.53 13.79 12.86
N LEU A 154 -7.25 13.55 12.57
CA LEU A 154 -6.42 12.70 13.40
C LEU A 154 -6.24 13.40 14.75
N LYS A 155 -6.70 12.75 15.82
CA LYS A 155 -6.53 13.24 17.20
C LYS A 155 -5.36 12.50 17.82
N TRP A 156 -4.37 13.26 18.26
CA TRP A 156 -3.22 12.73 18.97
C TRP A 156 -3.63 12.32 20.39
N ASP A 157 -3.33 11.09 20.77
CA ASP A 157 -3.56 10.57 22.12
C ASP A 157 -2.25 10.47 22.93
N TRP A 158 -2.35 10.36 24.25
CA TRP A 158 -1.18 10.13 25.11
C TRP A 158 -0.48 8.81 24.77
N ARG A 159 -1.24 7.83 24.29
CA ARG A 159 -0.73 6.54 23.79
C ARG A 159 0.23 6.72 22.61
N ASP A 160 -0.05 7.65 21.71
CA ASP A 160 0.81 7.95 20.56
C ASP A 160 2.14 8.52 21.03
N THR A 161 2.10 9.41 22.04
CA THR A 161 3.30 9.97 22.65
C THR A 161 4.14 8.91 23.34
N LEU A 162 3.50 8.01 24.10
CA LEU A 162 4.19 6.91 24.79
C LEU A 162 4.83 5.96 23.77
N LEU A 163 4.09 5.56 22.74
CA LEU A 163 4.60 4.67 21.68
C LEU A 163 5.78 5.32 20.94
N LEU A 164 5.66 6.60 20.58
CA LEU A 164 6.73 7.33 19.90
C LEU A 164 7.98 7.45 20.77
N ALA A 165 7.83 7.70 22.08
CA ALA A 165 8.94 7.73 23.02
C ALA A 165 9.63 6.36 23.15
N VAL A 166 8.86 5.26 23.25
CA VAL A 166 9.40 3.90 23.30
C VAL A 166 10.15 3.55 22.02
N VAL A 167 9.59 3.86 20.85
CA VAL A 167 10.25 3.61 19.55
C VAL A 167 11.54 4.41 19.41
N LEU A 168 11.53 5.70 19.78
CA LEU A 168 12.74 6.53 19.76
C LEU A 168 13.80 6.00 20.72
N LEU A 169 13.43 5.61 21.93
CA LEU A 169 14.37 5.04 22.91
C LEU A 169 14.99 3.75 22.40
N LEU A 170 14.18 2.83 21.83
CA LEU A 170 14.70 1.60 21.22
C LEU A 170 15.64 1.90 20.04
N ALA A 171 15.28 2.86 19.17
CA ALA A 171 16.13 3.25 18.04
C ALA A 171 17.47 3.82 18.52
N VAL A 172 17.47 4.68 19.54
CA VAL A 172 18.68 5.25 20.12
C VAL A 172 19.55 4.16 20.75
N LEU A 173 18.98 3.24 21.53
CA LEU A 173 19.72 2.12 22.12
C LEU A 173 20.35 1.21 21.06
N LEU A 174 19.63 0.92 19.97
CA LEU A 174 20.18 0.12 18.86
C LEU A 174 21.33 0.83 18.16
N ILE A 175 21.21 2.14 17.92
CA ILE A 175 22.29 2.93 17.30
C ILE A 175 23.51 2.95 18.21
N PHE A 176 23.34 3.11 19.53
CA PHE A 176 24.46 3.04 20.47
C PHE A 176 25.15 1.66 20.47
N GLN A 177 24.39 0.57 20.43
CA GLN A 177 24.94 -0.80 20.35
C GLN A 177 25.71 -1.09 19.05
N GLU A 178 25.39 -0.41 17.95
CA GLU A 178 26.07 -0.62 16.66
C GLU A 178 27.29 0.29 16.47
N ILE A 179 27.40 1.35 17.28
CA ILE A 179 28.56 2.26 17.30
C ILE A 179 29.69 1.74 18.23
N GLU A 180 29.35 0.91 19.22
CA GLU A 180 30.28 0.32 20.21
C GLU A 180 30.75 -1.08 19.79
#